data_AF-A0A379LNI7-F1
#
_entry.id   AF-A0A379LNI7-F1
#
_cell.length_a   1.000
_cell.length_b   1.000
_cell.length_c   1.000
_cell.angle_alpha   90.00
_cell.angle_beta   90.00
_cell.angle_gamma   90.00
#
_symmetry.space_group_name_H-M   'P 1'
#
loop_
_entity.id
_entity.type
_entity.pdbx_description
1 polymer ?
#
loop_
_entity_poly.entity_id
_entity_poly.type
_entity_poly.pdbx_seq_one_letter_code
_entity_poly.pdbx_strand_id
1 'polypeptide(L)'
;MKNHWLFWGFWVLVNALASFIWGSMLLRPIPSAFAGMLLGIAIFILIYGSLDAYLLKRGYTQLHNALRRSVFIKAGLQFMNLFLIFGWPIAPELWAGIISVGITNDHLGISQNLYPFLFALLNTIFTGAILSLLVAVLTAVIFAIRVELRKNNLTRN
;
A
#
# COMPACT_ATOMS: atom_id res chain seq x y z
N MET A 1 0.93 -19.42 5.40
CA MET A 1 1.26 -19.93 4.05
C MET A 1 2.77 -20.15 3.94
N LYS A 2 3.21 -21.33 3.47
CA LYS A 2 4.65 -21.67 3.35
C LYS A 2 5.36 -20.93 2.20
N ASN A 3 4.61 -20.49 1.19
CA ASN A 3 5.16 -19.76 0.03
C ASN A 3 4.90 -18.25 0.16
N HIS A 4 5.97 -17.47 0.43
CA HIS A 4 5.90 -16.02 0.58
C HIS A 4 5.52 -15.30 -0.72
N TRP A 5 5.91 -15.84 -1.88
CA TRP A 5 5.53 -15.28 -3.18
C TRP A 5 4.03 -15.32 -3.42
N LEU A 6 3.38 -16.44 -3.08
CA LEU A 6 1.92 -16.57 -3.18
C LEU A 6 1.19 -15.64 -2.20
N PHE A 7 1.73 -15.49 -0.98
CA PHE A 7 1.14 -14.59 0.02
C PHE A 7 1.15 -13.14 -0.47
N TRP A 8 2.31 -12.64 -0.91
CA TRP A 8 2.44 -11.26 -1.39
C TRP A 8 1.75 -11.05 -2.74
N GLY A 9 1.84 -12.02 -3.64
CA GLY A 9 1.12 -11.99 -4.91
C GLY A 9 -0.38 -11.82 -4.68
N PHE A 10 -0.99 -12.65 -3.83
CA PHE A 10 -2.41 -12.55 -3.50
C PHE A 10 -2.78 -11.20 -2.89
N TRP A 11 -2.10 -10.79 -1.81
CA TRP A 11 -2.48 -9.59 -1.07
C TRP A 11 -2.21 -8.29 -1.82
N VAL A 12 -1.09 -8.19 -2.55
CA VAL A 12 -0.81 -7.00 -3.36
C VAL A 12 -1.81 -6.91 -4.50
N LEU A 13 -2.15 -8.03 -5.15
CA LEU A 13 -3.13 -8.06 -6.23
C LEU A 13 -4.53 -7.67 -5.74
N VAL A 14 -5.01 -8.26 -4.63
CA VAL A 14 -6.33 -7.92 -4.05
C VAL A 14 -6.40 -6.43 -3.71
N ASN A 15 -5.36 -5.89 -3.05
CA ASN A 15 -5.32 -4.47 -2.70
C ASN A 15 -5.35 -3.59 -3.95
N ALA A 16 -4.55 -3.91 -4.97
CA ALA A 16 -4.47 -3.13 -6.18
C ALA A 16 -5.77 -3.19 -7.00
N LEU A 17 -6.44 -4.35 -7.03
CA LEU A 17 -7.75 -4.49 -7.67
C LEU A 17 -8.82 -3.66 -6.96
N ALA A 18 -8.83 -3.66 -5.62
CA ALA A 18 -9.77 -2.83 -4.85
C ALA A 18 -9.56 -1.33 -5.15
N SER A 19 -8.30 -0.87 -5.16
CA SER A 19 -7.98 0.52 -5.50
C SER A 19 -8.28 0.85 -6.97
N PHE A 20 -8.07 -0.10 -7.90
CA PHE A 20 -8.40 0.08 -9.32
C PHE A 20 -9.90 0.18 -9.56
N ILE A 21 -10.72 -0.66 -8.90
CA ILE A 21 -12.18 -0.56 -8.97
C ILE A 21 -12.61 0.84 -8.52
N TRP A 22 -12.05 1.36 -7.41
CA TRP A 22 -12.37 2.72 -6.99
C TRP A 22 -11.92 3.79 -7.99
N GLY A 23 -10.69 3.70 -8.50
CA GLY A 23 -10.15 4.66 -9.46
C GLY A 23 -10.86 4.63 -10.83
N SER A 24 -11.30 3.46 -11.27
CA SER A 24 -12.00 3.29 -12.56
C SER A 24 -13.44 3.79 -12.53
N MET A 25 -14.09 3.87 -11.37
CA MET A 25 -15.36 4.59 -11.24
C MET A 25 -15.20 6.10 -11.49
N LEU A 26 -13.98 6.63 -11.35
CA LEU A 26 -13.67 8.05 -11.49
C LEU A 26 -13.12 8.43 -12.88
N LEU A 27 -12.53 7.48 -13.64
CA LEU A 27 -11.79 7.76 -14.88
C LEU A 27 -12.06 6.71 -15.97
N ARG A 28 -12.05 7.14 -17.25
CA ARG A 28 -12.21 6.26 -18.41
C ARG A 28 -11.05 5.25 -18.52
N PRO A 29 -11.31 3.96 -18.79
CA PRO A 29 -10.27 2.95 -18.89
C PRO A 29 -9.46 3.10 -20.18
N ILE A 30 -8.14 3.32 -20.04
CA ILE A 30 -7.18 3.33 -21.15
C ILE A 30 -6.33 2.04 -21.07
N PRO A 31 -6.29 1.18 -22.10
CA PRO A 31 -5.58 -0.10 -22.03
C PRO A 31 -4.08 0.00 -21.70
N SER A 32 -3.40 1.03 -22.21
CA SER A 32 -1.98 1.26 -21.93
C SER A 32 -1.73 1.67 -20.46
N ALA A 33 -2.66 2.40 -19.84
CA ALA A 33 -2.60 2.70 -18.41
C ALA A 33 -2.74 1.43 -17.56
N PHE A 34 -3.60 0.49 -17.98
CA PHE A 34 -3.75 -0.79 -17.29
C PHE A 34 -2.45 -1.61 -17.29
N ALA A 35 -1.73 -1.66 -18.41
CA ALA A 35 -0.43 -2.33 -18.49
C ALA A 35 0.62 -1.68 -17.56
N GLY A 36 0.65 -0.35 -17.48
CA GLY A 36 1.53 0.37 -16.56
C GLY A 36 1.24 0.05 -15.09
N MET A 37 -0.03 -0.01 -14.72
CA MET A 37 -0.47 -0.41 -13.39
C MET A 37 -0.05 -1.85 -13.06
N LEU A 38 -0.27 -2.81 -13.97
CA LEU A 38 0.11 -4.21 -13.76
C LEU A 38 1.63 -4.36 -13.52
N LEU A 39 2.45 -3.61 -14.26
CA LEU A 39 3.89 -3.61 -14.04
C LEU A 39 4.25 -3.03 -12.66
N GLY A 40 3.59 -1.94 -12.24
CA GLY A 40 3.74 -1.38 -10.89
C GLY A 40 3.39 -2.39 -9.79
N ILE A 41 2.30 -3.14 -9.95
CA ILE A 41 1.88 -4.22 -9.05
C ILE A 41 2.96 -5.30 -8.98
N ALA A 42 3.49 -5.75 -10.13
CA ALA A 42 4.54 -6.76 -10.19
C ALA A 42 5.81 -6.30 -9.44
N ILE A 43 6.20 -5.03 -9.59
CA ILE A 43 7.33 -4.44 -8.85
C ILE A 43 7.09 -4.55 -7.33
N PHE A 44 5.91 -4.21 -6.82
CA PHE A 44 5.61 -4.35 -5.39
C PHE A 44 5.62 -5.80 -4.91
N ILE A 45 5.09 -6.74 -5.69
CA ILE A 45 5.15 -8.17 -5.36
C ILE A 45 6.61 -8.61 -5.20
N LEU A 46 7.49 -8.18 -6.11
CA LEU A 46 8.91 -8.50 -6.05
C LEU A 46 9.59 -7.87 -4.83
N ILE A 47 9.30 -6.60 -4.52
CA ILE A 47 9.86 -5.90 -3.36
C ILE A 47 9.45 -6.59 -2.06
N TYR A 48 8.15 -6.79 -1.83
CA TYR A 48 7.67 -7.41 -0.60
C TYR A 48 8.07 -8.88 -0.49
N GLY A 49 8.01 -9.64 -1.60
CA GLY A 49 8.45 -11.03 -1.65
C GLY A 49 9.92 -11.18 -1.28
N SER A 50 10.78 -10.32 -1.87
CA SER A 50 12.22 -10.30 -1.58
C SER A 50 12.52 -9.86 -0.16
N LEU A 51 11.82 -8.85 0.36
CA LEU A 51 11.97 -8.37 1.74
C LEU A 51 11.56 -9.46 2.74
N ASP A 52 10.45 -10.16 2.50
CA ASP A 52 9.97 -11.25 3.35
C ASP A 52 10.97 -12.41 3.38
N ALA A 53 11.49 -12.80 2.22
CA ALA A 53 12.53 -13.82 2.10
C ALA A 53 13.82 -13.41 2.81
N TYR A 54 14.23 -12.15 2.68
CA TYR A 54 15.42 -11.60 3.35
C TYR A 54 15.28 -11.63 4.87
N LEU A 55 14.15 -11.18 5.41
CA LEU A 55 13.89 -11.17 6.86
C LEU A 55 13.90 -12.58 7.46
N LEU A 56 13.31 -13.55 6.75
CA LEU A 56 13.35 -14.96 7.14
C LEU A 56 14.79 -15.51 7.15
N LYS A 57 15.55 -15.25 6.09
CA LYS A 57 16.95 -15.72 5.97
C LYS A 57 17.86 -15.15 7.07
N ARG A 58 17.60 -13.92 7.53
CA ARG A 58 18.35 -13.26 8.61
C ARG A 58 17.85 -13.60 10.02
N GLY A 59 16.77 -14.36 10.16
CA GLY A 59 16.20 -14.71 11.46
C GLY A 59 15.43 -13.57 12.14
N TYR A 60 15.08 -12.50 11.42
CA TYR A 60 14.32 -11.37 11.95
C TYR A 60 12.82 -11.67 12.05
N THR A 61 12.45 -12.64 12.89
CA THR A 61 11.09 -13.16 13.03
C THR A 61 10.07 -12.09 13.45
N GLN A 62 10.46 -11.12 14.28
CA GLN A 62 9.58 -10.03 14.69
C GLN A 62 9.22 -9.10 13.53
N LEU A 63 10.23 -8.70 12.73
CA LEU A 63 10.04 -7.86 11.55
C LEU A 63 9.26 -8.60 10.45
N HIS A 64 9.55 -9.90 10.25
CA HIS A 64 8.79 -10.76 9.35
C HIS A 64 7.29 -10.79 9.71
N ASN A 65 6.99 -11.00 11.00
CA ASN A 65 5.62 -11.03 11.49
C ASN A 65 4.95 -9.64 11.40
N ALA A 66 5.69 -8.57 11.68
CA ALA A 66 5.19 -7.21 11.53
C ALA A 66 4.85 -6.89 10.06
N LEU A 67 5.73 -7.26 9.13
CA LEU A 67 5.52 -7.08 7.69
C LEU A 67 4.27 -7.83 7.22
N ARG A 68 4.08 -9.09 7.63
CA ARG A 68 2.86 -9.84 7.28
C ARG A 68 1.59 -9.27 7.92
N ARG A 69 1.69 -8.74 9.14
CA ARG A 69 0.55 -8.08 9.81
C ARG A 69 0.19 -6.74 9.18
N SER A 70 1.14 -6.08 8.53
CA SER A 70 0.92 -4.80 7.86
C SER A 70 -0.19 -4.87 6.79
N VAL A 71 -0.39 -6.06 6.20
CA VAL A 71 -1.49 -6.35 5.27
C VAL A 71 -2.86 -6.07 5.90
N PHE A 72 -3.06 -6.41 7.17
CA PHE A 72 -4.34 -6.14 7.86
C PHE A 72 -4.53 -4.65 8.15
N ILE A 73 -3.45 -3.93 8.45
CA ILE A 73 -3.49 -2.47 8.60
C ILE A 73 -3.89 -1.84 7.27
N LYS A 74 -3.29 -2.30 6.16
CA LYS A 74 -3.64 -1.83 4.82
C LYS A 74 -5.09 -2.14 4.45
N ALA A 75 -5.57 -3.35 4.74
CA ALA A 75 -6.98 -3.71 4.53
C ALA A 75 -7.93 -2.82 5.37
N GLY A 76 -7.54 -2.48 6.61
CA GLY A 76 -8.25 -1.51 7.43
C GLY A 76 -8.32 -0.14 6.78
N LEU A 77 -7.19 0.38 6.27
CA LEU A 77 -7.14 1.65 5.53
C LEU A 77 -8.01 1.61 4.25
N GLN A 78 -8.05 0.48 3.55
CA GLN A 78 -8.95 0.28 2.41
C GLN A 78 -10.41 0.33 2.79
N PHE A 79 -10.77 -0.27 3.92
CA PHE A 79 -12.13 -0.22 4.45
C PHE A 79 -12.56 1.20 4.77
N MET A 80 -11.64 2.08 5.16
CA MET A 80 -11.95 3.49 5.43
C MET A 80 -12.45 4.23 4.18
N ASN A 81 -12.12 3.76 2.96
CA ASN A 81 -12.68 4.34 1.74
C ASN A 81 -14.22 4.23 1.68
N LEU A 82 -14.86 3.31 2.43
CA LEU A 82 -16.32 3.25 2.53
C LEU A 82 -16.92 4.49 3.20
N PHE A 83 -16.17 5.18 4.05
CA PHE A 83 -16.64 6.42 4.68
C PHE A 83 -16.83 7.57 3.68
N LEU A 84 -16.24 7.47 2.47
CA LEU A 84 -16.52 8.40 1.38
C LEU A 84 -17.99 8.38 0.96
N ILE A 85 -18.67 7.22 1.05
CA ILE A 85 -20.09 7.09 0.73
C ILE A 85 -20.94 7.98 1.66
N PHE A 86 -20.47 8.19 2.89
CA PHE A 86 -21.12 9.02 3.90
C PHE A 86 -20.62 10.49 3.89
N GLY A 87 -19.85 10.89 2.87
CA GLY A 87 -19.33 12.25 2.72
C GLY A 87 -18.17 12.59 3.65
N TRP A 88 -17.57 11.59 4.32
CA TRP A 88 -16.45 11.83 5.24
C TRP A 88 -15.12 11.72 4.50
N PRO A 89 -14.19 12.70 4.59
CA PRO A 89 -12.99 12.76 3.76
C PRO A 89 -11.85 11.86 4.27
N ILE A 90 -12.16 10.81 5.04
CA ILE A 90 -11.17 9.94 5.67
C ILE A 90 -10.88 8.74 4.76
N ALA A 91 -10.19 9.00 3.65
CA ALA A 91 -9.80 7.98 2.66
C ALA A 91 -8.30 8.07 2.34
N PRO A 92 -7.43 7.46 3.17
CA PRO A 92 -5.98 7.57 3.01
C PRO A 92 -5.48 7.10 1.64
N GLU A 93 -6.13 6.12 1.02
CA GLU A 93 -5.78 5.69 -0.34
C GLU A 93 -6.09 6.74 -1.40
N LEU A 94 -7.23 7.42 -1.27
CA LEU A 94 -7.62 8.47 -2.20
C LEU A 94 -6.68 9.66 -2.09
N TRP A 95 -6.30 10.06 -0.88
CA TRP A 95 -5.28 11.08 -0.65
C TRP A 95 -3.92 10.68 -1.21
N ALA A 96 -3.48 9.45 -1.00
CA ALA A 96 -2.23 8.94 -1.58
C ALA A 96 -2.27 8.98 -3.12
N GLY A 97 -3.41 8.62 -3.72
CA GLY A 97 -3.65 8.72 -5.16
C GLY A 97 -3.58 10.16 -5.66
N ILE A 98 -4.25 11.11 -5.00
CA ILE A 98 -4.23 12.54 -5.37
C ILE A 98 -2.80 13.10 -5.30
N ILE A 99 -2.09 12.84 -4.20
CA ILE A 99 -0.69 13.29 -4.03
C ILE A 99 0.18 12.71 -5.15
N SER A 100 0.00 11.43 -5.44
CA SER A 100 0.74 10.72 -6.50
C SER A 100 0.44 11.29 -7.90
N VAL A 101 -0.81 11.65 -8.19
CA VAL A 101 -1.17 12.35 -9.43
C VAL A 101 -0.49 13.72 -9.50
N GLY A 102 -0.50 14.50 -8.42
CA GLY A 102 0.19 15.80 -8.37
C GLY A 102 1.70 15.67 -8.60
N ILE A 103 2.35 14.65 -8.02
CA ILE A 103 3.76 14.35 -8.30
C ILE A 103 3.97 14.01 -9.78
N THR A 104 3.14 13.13 -10.34
CA THR A 104 3.36 12.60 -11.69
C THR A 104 3.03 13.63 -12.77
N ASN A 105 1.93 14.35 -12.63
CA ASN A 105 1.47 15.33 -13.61
C ASN A 105 2.10 16.70 -13.40
N ASP A 106 2.05 17.23 -12.18
CA ASP A 106 2.37 18.65 -11.93
C ASP A 106 3.87 18.85 -11.70
N HIS A 107 4.55 17.91 -11.05
CA HIS A 107 5.99 18.00 -10.81
C HIS A 107 6.85 17.35 -11.89
N LEU A 108 6.44 16.21 -12.44
CA LEU A 108 7.20 15.49 -13.48
C LEU A 108 6.74 15.82 -14.91
N GLY A 109 5.62 16.51 -15.09
CA GLY A 109 5.08 16.87 -16.42
C GLY A 109 4.56 15.66 -17.21
N ILE A 110 4.38 14.51 -16.57
CA ILE A 110 3.94 13.27 -17.22
C ILE A 110 2.41 13.26 -17.14
N SER A 111 1.75 13.68 -18.21
CA SER A 111 0.28 13.70 -18.25
C SER A 111 -0.31 12.34 -18.63
N GLN A 112 -1.48 12.03 -18.07
CA GLN A 112 -2.24 10.82 -18.41
C GLN A 112 -2.61 10.75 -19.89
N ASN A 113 -2.80 11.90 -20.55
CA ASN A 113 -3.23 11.96 -21.95
C ASN A 113 -2.08 11.69 -22.93
N LEU A 114 -0.88 12.23 -22.65
CA LEU A 114 0.28 12.00 -23.53
C LEU A 114 1.01 10.70 -23.21
N TYR A 115 1.11 10.33 -21.93
CA TYR A 115 1.91 9.19 -21.48
C TYR A 115 1.11 8.26 -20.55
N PRO A 116 -0.01 7.68 -21.00
CA PRO A 116 -0.93 6.91 -20.16
C PRO A 116 -0.27 5.72 -19.44
N PHE A 117 0.65 5.02 -20.10
CA PHE A 117 1.40 3.91 -19.50
C PHE A 117 2.32 4.39 -18.38
N LEU A 118 3.18 5.37 -18.67
CA LEU A 118 4.18 5.85 -17.72
C LEU A 118 3.52 6.57 -16.55
N PHE A 119 2.47 7.35 -16.83
CA PHE A 119 1.63 7.95 -15.81
C PHE A 119 1.08 6.90 -14.85
N ALA A 120 0.42 5.85 -15.37
CA ALA A 120 -0.16 4.82 -14.53
C ALA A 120 0.89 4.02 -13.74
N LEU A 121 2.04 3.72 -14.34
CA LEU A 121 3.15 3.05 -13.67
C LEU A 121 3.68 3.87 -12.48
N LEU A 122 4.05 5.12 -12.74
CA LEU A 122 4.58 6.01 -11.70
C LEU A 122 3.53 6.30 -10.63
N ASN A 123 2.29 6.54 -11.05
CA ASN A 123 1.19 6.76 -10.12
C ASN A 123 0.96 5.54 -9.21
N THR A 124 1.08 4.32 -9.75
CA THR A 124 0.98 3.08 -8.95
C THR A 124 2.15 2.96 -7.98
N ILE A 125 3.37 3.26 -8.42
CA ILE A 125 4.59 3.21 -7.59
C ILE A 125 4.50 4.22 -6.45
N PHE A 126 4.20 5.50 -6.74
CA PHE A 126 4.12 6.56 -5.74
C PHE A 126 2.96 6.34 -4.76
N THR A 127 1.76 6.02 -5.25
CA THR A 127 0.61 5.69 -4.38
C THR A 127 0.95 4.53 -3.46
N GLY A 128 1.53 3.45 -4.00
CA GLY A 128 1.93 2.29 -3.22
C GLY A 128 3.04 2.61 -2.20
N ALA A 129 4.00 3.46 -2.54
CA ALA A 129 5.09 3.88 -1.66
C ALA A 129 4.57 4.73 -0.50
N ILE A 130 3.71 5.72 -0.77
CA ILE A 130 3.07 6.56 0.25
C ILE A 130 2.26 5.69 1.22
N LEU A 131 1.44 4.78 0.69
CA LEU A 131 0.65 3.86 1.53
C LEU A 131 1.55 2.92 2.34
N SER A 132 2.63 2.40 1.76
CA SER A 132 3.60 1.57 2.47
C SER A 132 4.24 2.31 3.63
N LEU A 133 4.62 3.58 3.41
CA LEU A 133 5.19 4.44 4.44
C LEU A 133 4.18 4.70 5.57
N LEU A 134 2.93 5.03 5.20
CA LEU A 134 1.85 5.23 6.18
C LEU A 134 1.64 3.98 7.04
N VAL A 135 1.56 2.81 6.42
CA VAL A 135 1.41 1.53 7.13
C VAL A 135 2.63 1.25 8.02
N ALA A 136 3.85 1.55 7.56
CA ALA A 136 5.06 1.39 8.36
C ALA A 136 5.04 2.29 9.61
N VAL A 137 4.64 3.56 9.46
CA VAL A 137 4.48 4.51 10.57
C VAL A 137 3.43 4.01 11.56
N LEU A 138 2.25 3.61 11.08
CA LEU A 138 1.19 3.06 11.95
C LEU A 138 1.67 1.81 12.70
N THR A 139 2.40 0.92 12.02
CA THR A 139 2.97 -0.28 12.63
C THR A 139 3.95 0.08 13.74
N ALA A 140 4.82 1.08 13.51
CA ALA A 140 5.77 1.58 14.50
C ALA A 140 5.06 2.19 15.72
N VAL A 141 4.03 3.01 15.50
CA VAL A 141 3.22 3.61 16.57
C VAL A 141 2.51 2.54 17.42
N ILE A 142 1.85 1.56 16.78
CA ILE A 142 1.19 0.45 17.48
C ILE A 142 2.22 -0.33 18.32
N PHE A 143 3.41 -0.57 17.77
CA PHE A 143 4.47 -1.25 18.51
C PHE A 143 4.94 -0.43 19.72
N ALA A 144 5.18 0.87 19.56
CA ALA A 144 5.57 1.76 20.64
C ALA A 144 4.53 1.80 21.79
N ILE A 145 3.25 1.96 21.45
CA ILE A 145 2.15 1.96 22.43
C ILE A 145 2.11 0.62 23.19
N ARG A 146 2.27 -0.50 22.48
CA ARG A 146 2.25 -1.83 23.09
C ARG A 146 3.40 -2.05 24.07
N VAL A 147 4.59 -1.53 23.75
CA VAL A 147 5.75 -1.58 24.64
C VAL A 147 5.49 -0.76 25.90
N GLU A 148 4.94 0.45 25.75
CA GLU A 148 4.65 1.33 26.88
C GLU A 148 3.57 0.75 27.81
N LEU A 149 2.47 0.24 27.25
CA LEU A 149 1.41 -0.43 28.03
C LEU A 149 1.93 -1.65 28.79
N ARG A 150 2.83 -2.43 28.19
CA ARG A 150 3.43 -3.59 28.87
C ARG A 150 4.29 -3.17 30.05
N LYS A 151 5.05 -2.08 29.91
CA LYS A 151 5.88 -1.52 30.99
C LYS A 151 5.01 -1.02 32.16
N ASN A 152 3.90 -0.36 31.87
CA ASN A 152 2.97 0.16 32.89
C ASN A 152 2.20 -0.95 33.62
N ASN A 153 1.88 -2.06 32.96
CA ASN A 153 1.25 -3.20 33.65
C ASN A 153 2.22 -4.00 34.53
N LEU A 154 3.53 -3.98 34.23
CA LEU A 154 4.55 -4.65 35.05
C LEU A 154 4.97 -3.85 36.29
N THR A 155 4.65 -2.56 36.35
CA THR A 155 4.96 -1.67 37.49
C THR A 155 3.79 -1.51 38.46
N ARG A 156 2.61 -2.04 38.09
CA ARG A 156 1.38 -2.03 38.92
C ARG A 156 1.14 -3.35 39.68
N ASN A 157 1.96 -4.37 39.42
CA ASN A 157 1.97 -5.65 40.16
C ASN A 157 3.22 -5.72 41.02
#